data_AF-A0A833H5R2-F1
#
_entry.id   AF-A0A833H5R2-F1
#
_cell.length_a   1.000
_cell.length_b   1.000
_cell.length_c   1.000
_cell.angle_alpha   90.00
_cell.angle_beta   90.00
_cell.angle_gamma   90.00
#
_symmetry.space_group_name_H-M   'P 1'
#
loop_
_entity.id
_entity.type
_entity.pdbx_description
1 polymer ?
#
loop_
_entity_poly.entity_id
_entity_poly.type
_entity_poly.pdbx_seq_one_letter_code
_entity_poly.pdbx_strand_id
1 'polypeptide(L)'
;MFRHLLPNAMVATLTFLPFILNGSITTLTSLDFLGFGLPPGSASLGELLKQGQRNLNAPWLGLSGFVVISLMLSLLIFIGEATRDAFDPRKTFR
;
A
#
# COMPACT_ATOMS: atom_id res chain seq x y z
N MET A 1 17.41 -23.11 15.05
CA MET A 1 16.96 -21.85 14.40
C MET A 1 15.49 -21.91 13.98
N PHE A 2 15.08 -22.87 13.14
CA PHE A 2 13.70 -23.00 12.61
C PHE A 2 12.57 -23.20 13.65
N ARG A 3 12.88 -23.71 14.85
CA ARG A 3 11.87 -24.04 15.88
C ARG A 3 11.56 -22.93 16.88
N HIS A 4 12.44 -21.92 16.99
CA HIS A 4 12.32 -20.86 18.02
C HIS A 4 12.64 -19.46 17.50
N LEU A 5 13.71 -19.30 16.70
CA LEU A 5 14.13 -17.99 16.22
C LEU A 5 13.27 -17.52 15.04
N LEU A 6 13.00 -18.43 14.08
CA LEU A 6 12.23 -18.12 12.88
C LEU A 6 10.75 -17.79 13.15
N PRO A 7 10.01 -18.55 13.98
CA PRO A 7 8.63 -18.22 14.30
C PRO A 7 8.51 -16.87 15.01
N ASN A 8 9.42 -16.55 15.92
CA ASN A 8 9.43 -15.27 16.63
C ASN A 8 9.77 -14.09 15.70
N ALA A 9 10.76 -14.26 14.81
CA ALA A 9 11.14 -13.25 13.82
C ALA A 9 10.05 -13.04 12.75
N MET A 10 9.34 -14.10 12.36
CA MET A 10 8.20 -14.02 11.44
C MET A 10 7.10 -13.13 11.98
N VAL A 11 6.66 -13.35 13.23
CA VAL A 11 5.60 -12.53 13.86
C VAL A 11 5.98 -11.05 13.90
N ALA A 12 7.23 -10.75 14.25
CA ALA A 12 7.73 -9.37 14.24
C ALA A 12 7.72 -8.78 12.81
N THR A 13 8.19 -9.51 11.82
CA THR A 13 8.27 -9.03 10.42
C THR A 13 6.88 -8.85 9.80
N LEU A 14 5.98 -9.80 10.01
CA LEU A 14 4.57 -9.76 9.57
C LEU A 14 3.81 -8.57 10.17
N THR A 15 4.21 -8.10 11.34
CA THR A 15 3.60 -6.92 11.96
C THR A 15 3.95 -5.64 11.22
N PHE A 16 5.17 -5.51 10.69
CA PHE A 16 5.62 -4.31 9.98
C PHE A 16 5.32 -4.32 8.48
N LEU A 17 5.13 -5.50 7.90
CA LEU A 17 4.90 -5.70 6.47
C LEU A 17 3.77 -4.82 5.88
N PRO A 18 2.58 -4.67 6.50
CA PRO A 18 1.51 -3.83 5.95
C PRO A 18 1.92 -2.35 5.84
N PHE A 19 2.65 -1.86 6.84
CA PHE A 19 3.10 -0.47 6.90
C PHE A 19 4.19 -0.17 5.87
N ILE A 20 5.13 -1.10 5.70
CA ILE A 20 6.20 -0.98 4.69
C ILE A 20 5.58 -0.94 3.29
N LEU A 21 4.68 -1.86 2.97
CA LEU A 21 4.00 -1.88 1.67
C LEU A 21 3.22 -0.59 1.40
N ASN A 22 2.46 -0.12 2.38
CA ASN A 22 1.69 1.10 2.26
C ASN A 22 2.60 2.34 2.06
N GLY A 23 3.70 2.42 2.82
CA GLY A 23 4.71 3.46 2.68
C GLY A 23 5.42 3.44 1.32
N SER A 24 5.80 2.26 0.82
CA SER A 24 6.40 2.10 -0.50
C SER A 24 5.48 2.54 -1.62
N ILE A 25 4.20 2.18 -1.57
CA ILE A 25 3.22 2.57 -2.60
C ILE A 25 2.93 4.08 -2.55
N THR A 26 2.81 4.65 -1.35
CA THR A 26 2.66 6.09 -1.16
C THR A 26 3.86 6.85 -1.73
N THR A 27 5.07 6.33 -1.50
CA THR A 27 6.31 6.88 -2.07
C THR A 27 6.30 6.82 -3.59
N LEU A 28 5.98 5.66 -4.17
CA LEU A 28 5.90 5.48 -5.62
C LEU A 28 4.86 6.42 -6.25
N THR A 29 3.67 6.50 -5.67
CA THR A 29 2.59 7.40 -6.11
C THR A 29 3.02 8.87 -6.04
N SER A 30 3.77 9.24 -5.01
CA SER A 30 4.31 10.60 -4.87
C SER A 30 5.37 10.90 -5.92
N LEU A 31 6.27 9.94 -6.20
CA LEU A 31 7.28 10.07 -7.26
C LEU A 31 6.62 10.16 -8.64
N ASP A 32 5.61 9.35 -8.91
CA ASP A 32 4.80 9.41 -10.14
C ASP A 32 4.14 10.79 -10.29
N PHE A 33 3.55 11.32 -9.23
CA PHE A 33 2.94 12.65 -9.23
C PHE A 33 3.96 13.76 -9.54
N LEU A 34 5.15 13.67 -8.94
CA LEU A 34 6.26 14.61 -9.19
C LEU A 34 6.91 14.42 -10.57
N GLY A 35 6.64 13.31 -11.27
CA GLY A 35 7.23 12.98 -12.58
C GLY A 35 8.60 12.30 -12.50
N PHE A 36 9.00 11.80 -11.33
CA PHE A 36 10.21 10.99 -11.13
C PHE A 36 9.94 9.48 -11.11
N GLY A 37 8.68 9.07 -11.21
CA GLY A 37 8.28 7.68 -11.23
C GLY A 37 8.30 7.09 -12.64
N LEU A 38 7.16 6.56 -13.09
CA LEU A 38 7.03 5.93 -14.41
C LEU A 38 7.18 6.94 -15.56
N PRO A 39 7.57 6.48 -16.78
CA PRO A 39 7.73 7.35 -17.94
C PRO A 39 6.45 8.17 -18.24
N PRO A 40 6.58 9.42 -18.71
CA PRO A 40 5.43 10.24 -19.06
C PRO A 40 4.57 9.57 -20.13
N GLY A 41 3.26 9.53 -19.91
CA GLY A 41 2.30 8.82 -20.75
C GLY A 41 1.93 7.42 -20.25
N SER A 42 2.60 6.91 -19.22
CA SER A 42 2.18 5.70 -18.52
C SER A 42 0.97 5.98 -17.61
N ALA A 43 0.05 5.01 -17.52
CA ALA A 43 -1.07 5.09 -16.60
C ALA A 43 -0.61 4.73 -15.19
N SER A 44 -0.38 5.74 -14.35
CA SER A 44 0.00 5.58 -12.93
C SER A 44 -0.96 6.33 -12.00
N LEU A 45 -1.02 5.92 -10.73
CA LEU A 45 -1.89 6.56 -9.74
C LEU A 45 -1.46 8.01 -9.47
N GLY A 46 -0.15 8.28 -9.45
CA GLY A 46 0.36 9.64 -9.28
C GLY A 46 0.09 10.52 -10.49
N GLU A 47 0.17 9.98 -11.71
CA GLU A 47 -0.19 10.70 -12.93
C GLU A 47 -1.70 10.99 -12.98
N LEU A 48 -2.55 10.08 -12.53
CA LEU A 48 -4.00 10.33 -12.41
C LEU A 48 -4.30 11.50 -11.46
N LEU A 49 -3.63 11.56 -10.30
CA LEU A 49 -3.76 12.70 -9.38
C LEU A 49 -3.26 14.00 -10.00
N LYS A 50 -2.16 13.95 -10.74
CA LYS A 50 -1.59 15.11 -11.45
C LYS A 50 -2.54 15.63 -12.52
N GLN A 51 -3.19 14.73 -13.26
CA GLN A 51 -4.23 15.08 -14.23
C GLN A 51 -5.46 15.67 -13.54
N GLY A 52 -5.89 15.12 -12.40
CA GLY A 52 -6.96 15.68 -11.58
C GLY A 52 -6.66 17.10 -11.09
N GLN A 53 -5.42 17.37 -10.66
CA GLN A 53 -5.00 18.72 -10.25
C GLN A 53 -4.95 19.70 -11.43
N ARG A 54 -4.46 19.28 -12.59
CA ARG A 54 -4.37 20.13 -13.80
C ARG A 54 -5.73 20.38 -14.44
N ASN A 55 -6.66 19.43 -14.36
CA ASN A 55 -7.97 19.51 -14.98
C ASN A 55 -9.06 19.74 -13.93
N LEU A 56 -9.08 20.94 -13.34
CA LEU A 56 -10.10 21.33 -12.36
C LEU A 56 -11.53 21.29 -12.92
N ASN A 57 -11.67 21.35 -14.25
CA ASN A 57 -12.94 21.20 -14.95
C ASN A 57 -13.45 19.75 -14.99
N ALA A 58 -12.61 18.77 -14.63
CA ALA A 58 -12.89 17.34 -14.64
C ALA A 58 -12.75 16.75 -13.21
N PRO A 59 -13.61 17.13 -12.26
CA PRO A 59 -13.47 16.74 -10.85
C PRO A 59 -13.54 15.22 -10.61
N TRP A 60 -14.13 14.47 -11.54
CA TRP A 60 -14.17 13.00 -11.50
C TRP A 60 -12.77 12.37 -11.56
N LEU A 61 -11.77 13.03 -12.15
CA LEU A 61 -10.39 12.54 -12.17
C LEU A 61 -9.77 12.59 -10.77
N GLY A 62 -9.94 13.72 -10.06
CA GLY A 62 -9.49 13.85 -8.68
C GLY A 62 -10.21 12.90 -7.74
N LEU A 63 -11.54 12.78 -7.89
CA LEU A 63 -12.37 11.91 -7.05
C LEU A 63 -12.04 10.43 -7.26
N SER A 64 -11.90 9.99 -8.52
CA SER A 64 -11.52 8.60 -8.82
C SER A 64 -10.12 8.27 -8.31
N GLY A 65 -9.14 9.17 -8.48
CA GLY A 65 -7.81 9.00 -7.90
C GLY A 65 -7.84 8.87 -6.37
N PHE A 66 -8.60 9.73 -5.70
CA PHE A 66 -8.78 9.66 -4.24
C PHE A 66 -9.41 8.35 -3.79
N VAL A 67 -10.53 7.94 -4.41
CA VAL A 67 -11.24 6.70 -4.04
C VAL A 67 -10.37 5.47 -4.27
N VAL A 68 -9.67 5.40 -5.40
CA VAL A 68 -8.80 4.25 -5.72
C VAL A 68 -7.64 4.15 -4.74
N ILE A 69 -6.94 5.26 -4.46
CA ILE A 69 -5.79 5.25 -3.53
C ILE A 69 -6.25 4.91 -2.11
N SER A 70 -7.30 5.59 -1.60
CA SER A 70 -7.80 5.35 -0.25
C SER A 70 -8.27 3.92 -0.06
N LEU A 71 -9.02 3.37 -1.01
CA LEU A 71 -9.50 1.98 -0.96
C LEU A 71 -8.33 0.99 -1.03
N MET A 72 -7.41 1.17 -1.97
CA MET A 72 -6.26 0.29 -2.15
C MET A 72 -5.37 0.25 -0.90
N LEU A 73 -5.02 1.41 -0.34
CA LEU A 73 -4.20 1.50 0.87
C LEU A 73 -4.90 0.88 2.08
N SER A 74 -6.20 1.07 2.21
CA SER A 74 -7.02 0.45 3.28
C SER A 74 -7.07 -1.07 3.14
N LEU A 75 -7.33 -1.57 1.93
CA LEU A 75 -7.36 -3.01 1.64
C LEU A 75 -6.01 -3.66 1.92
N LEU A 76 -4.90 -3.00 1.57
CA LEU A 76 -3.55 -3.53 1.86
C LEU A 76 -3.29 -3.64 3.36
N ILE A 77 -3.75 -2.67 4.16
CA ILE A 77 -3.64 -2.77 5.62
C ILE A 77 -4.46 -3.95 6.12
N PHE A 78 -5.72 -4.08 5.71
CA PHE A 78 -6.57 -5.19 6.15
C PHE A 78 -6.03 -6.57 5.74
N ILE A 79 -5.54 -6.70 4.50
CA ILE A 79 -4.90 -7.94 4.03
C ILE A 79 -3.65 -8.23 4.86
N GLY A 80 -2.83 -7.21 5.13
CA GLY A 80 -1.63 -7.35 5.93
C GLY A 80 -1.93 -7.76 7.38
N GLU A 81 -2.95 -7.17 8.00
CA GLU A 81 -3.42 -7.56 9.33
C GLU A 81 -3.99 -8.98 9.35
N ALA A 82 -4.80 -9.36 8.36
CA ALA A 82 -5.33 -10.72 8.23
C ALA A 82 -4.20 -11.74 8.03
N THR A 83 -3.18 -11.38 7.25
CA THR A 83 -1.98 -12.21 7.06
C THR A 83 -1.22 -12.34 8.38
N ARG A 84 -0.97 -11.23 9.09
CA ARG A 84 -0.34 -11.25 10.42
C ARG A 84 -1.11 -12.16 11.38
N ASP A 85 -2.44 -12.06 11.38
CA ASP A 85 -3.31 -12.83 12.27
C ASP A 85 -3.30 -14.32 11.94
N ALA A 86 -3.26 -14.69 10.66
CA ALA A 86 -3.14 -16.09 10.23
C ALA A 86 -1.80 -16.73 10.64
N PHE A 87 -0.74 -15.93 10.74
CA PHE A 87 0.59 -16.38 11.15
C PHE A 87 0.90 -16.15 12.65
N ASP A 88 -0.04 -15.63 13.46
CA ASP A 88 0.15 -15.49 14.90
C ASP A 88 0.03 -16.87 15.60
N PRO A 89 1.15 -17.43 16.11
CA PRO A 89 1.15 -18.76 16.71
C PRO A 89 0.32 -18.83 18.01
N ARG A 90 -0.02 -17.69 18.64
CA ARG A 90 -0.84 -17.68 19.87
C ARG A 90 -2.27 -18.15 19.62
N LYS A 91 -2.76 -18.10 18.38
CA LYS A 91 -4.08 -18.63 18.01
C LYS A 91 -4.06 -20.12 17.64
N THR A 92 -2.90 -20.68 17.29
CA THR A 92 -2.77 -22.07 16.84
C THR A 92 -2.55 -23.07 17.98
N PHE A 93 -2.10 -22.63 19.16
CA PHE A 93 -1.80 -23.48 20.32
C PHE A 93 -2.82 -23.35 21.46
N ARG A 94 -4.12 -23.39 21.17
CA ARG A 94 -5.17 -23.53 22.17
C ARG A 94 -5.85 -24.88 22.07
#